data_AF-F9ZVD2-F1
#
_entry.id   AF-F9ZVD2-F1
#
_cell.length_a   1.000
_cell.length_b   1.000
_cell.length_c   1.000
_cell.angle_alpha   90.00
_cell.angle_beta   90.00
_cell.angle_gamma   90.00
#
_symmetry.space_group_name_H-M   'P 1'
#
loop_
_entity.id
_entity.type
_entity.pdbx_description
1 polymer ?
#
loop_
_entity_poly.entity_id
_entity_poly.type
_entity_poly.pdbx_seq_one_letter_code
_entity_poly.pdbx_strand_id
1 'polypeptide(L)'
;MKEISEYFEELKIKLGSDYAVAKALGITRQSVCIIKKGGGVKDETAIKAAELLELDPGEVLLAAAMARSEGAVRSAWESVSKRAGIAASLALAVVMTSGFSTGNTEASTVNNIHYAKL
;
A
#
# COMPACT_ATOMS: atom_id res chain seq x y z
N MET A 1 -5.76 11.32 3.03
CA MET A 1 -4.46 10.74 2.63
C MET A 1 -3.41 11.37 3.50
N LYS A 2 -2.46 10.59 4.01
CA LYS A 2 -1.37 11.10 4.84
C LYS A 2 -0.38 11.90 3.98
N GLU A 3 0.28 12.88 4.56
CA GLU A 3 1.38 13.59 3.90
C GLU A 3 2.66 12.76 3.92
N ILE A 4 3.60 13.07 3.00
CA ILE A 4 4.84 12.29 2.89
C ILE A 4 5.67 12.31 4.17
N SER A 5 5.63 13.40 4.92
CA SER A 5 6.32 13.55 6.21
C SER A 5 5.82 12.56 7.26
N GLU A 6 4.53 12.22 7.26
CA GLU A 6 3.93 11.29 8.21
C GLU A 6 4.47 9.87 8.02
N TYR A 7 4.59 9.40 6.77
CA TYR A 7 5.21 8.09 6.50
C TYR A 7 6.66 8.04 7.00
N PHE A 8 7.40 9.15 6.90
CA PHE A 8 8.77 9.22 7.41
C PHE A 8 8.84 9.27 8.95
N GLU A 9 7.83 9.81 9.63
CA GLU A 9 7.70 9.67 11.09
C GLU A 9 7.34 8.24 11.50
N GLU A 10 6.45 7.57 10.75
CA GLU A 10 6.16 6.14 10.97
C GLU A 10 7.39 5.26 10.78
N LEU A 11 8.18 5.53 9.73
CA LEU A 11 9.47 4.86 9.54
C LEU A 11 10.43 5.12 10.70
N LYS A 12 10.46 6.34 11.24
CA LYS A 12 11.27 6.66 12.42
C LYS A 12 10.81 5.88 13.64
N ILE A 13 9.49 5.72 13.83
CA ILE A 13 8.95 4.91 14.92
C ILE A 13 9.32 3.43 14.73
N LYS A 14 9.19 2.89 13.51
CA LYS A 14 9.54 1.49 13.19
C LYS A 14 11.04 1.20 13.33
N LEU A 15 11.92 2.13 12.93
CA LEU A 15 13.38 1.94 12.88
C LEU A 15 14.15 2.60 14.04
N GLY A 16 13.48 3.38 14.88
CA GLY A 16 14.00 4.01 16.09
C GLY A 16 14.74 5.35 15.90
N SER A 17 15.23 5.70 14.70
CA SER A 17 15.91 7.00 14.49
C SER A 17 15.92 7.46 13.02
N ASP A 18 16.04 8.78 12.80
CA ASP A 18 16.17 9.36 11.45
C ASP A 18 17.43 8.86 10.72
N TYR A 19 18.48 8.49 11.48
CA TYR A 19 19.70 7.90 10.90
C TYR A 19 19.46 6.45 10.43
N ALA A 20 18.72 5.66 11.21
CA ALA A 20 18.33 4.31 10.81
C ALA A 20 17.44 4.33 9.57
N VAL A 21 16.49 5.27 9.50
CA VAL A 21 15.66 5.51 8.30
C VAL A 21 16.52 5.86 7.09
N ALA A 22 17.44 6.82 7.23
CA ALA A 22 18.35 7.22 6.16
C ALA A 22 19.16 6.03 5.62
N LYS A 23 19.72 5.22 6.53
CA LYS A 23 20.50 4.02 6.19
C LYS A 23 19.65 2.97 5.48
N ALA A 24 18.44 2.70 5.96
CA ALA A 24 17.53 1.72 5.38
C ALA A 24 17.08 2.12 3.97
N LEU A 25 16.83 3.41 3.73
CA LEU A 25 16.42 3.94 2.43
C LEU A 25 17.59 4.20 1.47
N GLY A 26 18.83 4.20 1.97
CA GLY A 26 20.02 4.54 1.20
C GLY A 26 20.13 6.02 0.82
N ILE A 27 19.61 6.91 1.68
CA ILE A 27 19.65 8.37 1.48
C ILE A 27 20.42 9.05 2.60
N THR A 28 20.70 10.35 2.45
CA THR A 28 21.37 11.11 3.51
C THR A 28 20.40 11.45 4.65
N ARG A 29 20.92 11.58 5.87
CA ARG A 29 20.13 12.06 7.03
C ARG A 29 19.57 13.48 6.78
N GLN A 30 20.29 14.32 6.04
CA GLN A 30 19.82 15.65 5.66
C GLN A 30 18.58 15.57 4.77
N SER A 31 18.56 14.64 3.80
CA SER A 31 17.39 14.38 2.96
C SER A 31 16.18 13.99 3.80
N VAL A 32 16.34 13.10 4.78
CA VAL A 32 15.25 12.76 5.73
C VAL A 32 14.73 14.00 6.45
N CYS A 33 15.62 14.85 6.98
CA CYS A 33 15.23 16.09 7.67
C CYS A 33 14.45 17.05 6.76
N ILE A 34 14.87 17.19 5.50
CA ILE A 34 14.19 18.04 4.51
C ILE A 34 12.78 17.51 4.21
N ILE A 35 12.64 16.20 3.96
CA ILE A 35 11.35 15.56 3.67
C ILE A 35 10.37 15.77 4.82
N LYS A 36 10.82 15.58 6.06
CA LYS A 36 10.00 15.78 7.25
C LYS A 36 9.53 17.22 7.44
N LYS A 37 10.27 18.20 6.91
CA LYS A 37 9.90 19.62 6.91
C LYS A 37 9.01 20.02 5.75
N GLY A 38 8.47 19.06 4.99
CA GLY A 38 7.63 19.32 3.82
C GLY A 38 8.40 19.45 2.51
N GLY A 39 9.67 19.02 2.48
CA GLY A 39 10.42 18.90 1.24
C GLY A 39 9.98 17.70 0.41
N GLY A 40 10.25 17.76 -0.90
CA GLY A 40 9.96 16.64 -1.81
C GLY A 40 10.86 15.42 -1.58
N VAL A 41 10.36 14.26 -2.00
CA VAL A 41 11.10 12.98 -2.02
C VAL A 41 11.18 12.46 -3.46
N LYS A 42 12.21 11.67 -3.76
CA LYS A 42 12.32 10.98 -5.06
C LYS A 42 11.38 9.78 -5.11
N ASP A 43 10.85 9.48 -6.29
CA ASP A 43 9.89 8.40 -6.52
C ASP A 43 10.46 7.03 -6.07
N GLU A 44 11.74 6.75 -6.33
CA GLU A 44 12.38 5.48 -5.91
C GLU A 44 12.50 5.37 -4.38
N THR A 45 12.66 6.50 -3.69
CA THR A 45 12.72 6.54 -2.23
C THR A 45 11.33 6.36 -1.63
N ALA A 46 10.29 6.89 -2.28
CA ALA A 46 8.90 6.68 -1.89
C ALA A 46 8.49 5.21 -2.00
N ILE A 47 8.88 4.52 -3.08
CA ILE A 47 8.63 3.08 -3.26
C ILE A 47 9.30 2.28 -2.15
N LYS A 48 10.59 2.52 -1.87
CA LYS A 48 11.30 1.84 -0.77
C LYS A 48 10.68 2.12 0.60
N ALA A 49 10.20 3.34 0.82
CA ALA A 49 9.50 3.68 2.06
C ALA A 49 8.20 2.88 2.22
N ALA A 50 7.43 2.72 1.13
CA ALA A 50 6.23 1.89 1.12
C ALA A 50 6.53 0.41 1.42
N GLU A 51 7.56 -0.14 0.79
CA GLU A 51 8.02 -1.52 1.03
C GLU A 51 8.41 -1.73 2.50
N LEU A 52 9.16 -0.79 3.09
CA LEU A 52 9.56 -0.87 4.50
C LEU A 52 8.39 -0.71 5.47
N LEU A 53 7.33 -0.01 5.09
CA LEU A 53 6.10 0.14 5.89
C LEU A 53 5.06 -0.94 5.60
N GLU A 54 5.27 -1.80 4.60
CA GLU A 54 4.30 -2.79 4.12
C GLU A 54 2.98 -2.12 3.68
N LEU A 55 3.08 -0.97 3.03
CA LEU A 55 1.95 -0.19 2.50
C LEU A 55 1.89 -0.27 0.98
N ASP A 56 0.75 0.13 0.41
CA ASP A 56 0.61 0.24 -1.04
C ASP A 56 1.60 1.27 -1.62
N PRO A 57 2.47 0.90 -2.57
CA PRO A 57 3.43 1.82 -3.16
C PRO A 57 2.77 3.01 -3.86
N GLY A 58 1.58 2.83 -4.43
CA GLY A 58 0.83 3.87 -5.11
C GLY A 58 0.39 4.99 -4.16
N GLU A 59 -0.02 4.63 -2.93
CA GLU A 59 -0.39 5.60 -1.90
C GLU A 59 0.78 6.53 -1.53
N VAL A 60 1.95 5.94 -1.26
CA VAL A 60 3.15 6.71 -0.86
C VAL A 60 3.72 7.51 -2.04
N LEU A 61 3.67 6.98 -3.27
CA LEU A 61 4.03 7.70 -4.48
C LEU A 61 3.13 8.91 -4.72
N LEU A 62 1.83 8.77 -4.46
CA LEU A 62 0.88 9.86 -4.61
C LEU A 62 1.13 10.96 -3.57
N ALA A 63 1.44 10.60 -2.33
CA ALA A 63 1.88 11.54 -1.30
C ALA A 63 3.17 12.27 -1.72
N ALA A 64 4.15 11.55 -2.27
CA ALA A 64 5.38 12.14 -2.80
C ALA A 64 5.11 13.12 -3.97
N ALA A 65 4.23 12.74 -4.89
CA ALA A 65 3.84 13.58 -6.02
C ALA A 65 3.12 14.86 -5.57
N MET A 66 2.23 14.77 -4.58
CA MET A 66 1.55 15.93 -4.01
C MET A 66 2.53 16.86 -3.28
N ALA A 67 3.49 16.32 -2.52
CA ALA A 67 4.47 17.12 -1.77
C ALA A 67 5.36 17.99 -2.66
N ARG A 68 5.66 17.54 -3.90
CA ARG A 68 6.43 18.32 -4.89
C ARG A 68 5.59 19.22 -5.78
N SER A 69 4.26 19.12 -5.73
CA SER A 69 3.35 19.81 -6.64
C SER A 69 2.73 21.04 -5.99
N GLU A 70 2.49 22.08 -6.79
CA GLU A 70 1.84 23.32 -6.38
C GLU A 70 0.72 23.72 -7.35
N GLY A 71 -0.13 24.65 -6.92
CA GLY A 71 -1.20 25.22 -7.74
C GLY A 71 -2.11 24.17 -8.38
N ALA A 72 -2.40 24.34 -9.67
CA ALA A 72 -3.30 23.47 -10.42
C ALA A 72 -2.84 22.00 -10.47
N VAL A 73 -1.54 21.75 -10.45
CA VAL A 73 -0.97 20.39 -10.47
C VAL A 73 -1.30 19.66 -9.16
N ARG A 74 -1.15 20.35 -8.02
CA ARG A 74 -1.53 19.77 -6.72
C ARG A 74 -3.03 19.49 -6.66
N SER A 75 -3.87 20.41 -7.15
CA SER A 75 -5.32 20.18 -7.21
C SER A 75 -5.70 18.98 -8.09
N ALA A 76 -4.99 18.75 -9.19
CA ALA A 76 -5.20 17.57 -10.02
C ALA A 76 -4.88 16.28 -9.25
N TRP A 77 -3.74 16.21 -8.56
CA TRP A 77 -3.38 15.05 -7.73
C TRP A 77 -4.36 14.82 -6.57
N GLU A 78 -4.88 15.88 -5.96
CA GLU A 78 -5.90 15.78 -4.92
C GLU A 78 -7.22 15.19 -5.47
N SER A 79 -7.59 15.52 -6.70
CA SER A 79 -8.76 14.93 -7.35
C SER A 79 -8.57 13.43 -7.63
N VAL A 80 -7.35 13.01 -7.99
CA VAL A 80 -6.99 11.61 -8.21
C VAL A 80 -7.00 10.83 -6.88
N SER A 81 -6.44 11.40 -5.81
CA SER A 81 -6.42 10.75 -4.49
C SER A 81 -7.82 10.52 -3.93
N LYS A 82 -8.74 11.47 -4.11
CA LYS A 82 -10.15 11.32 -3.72
C LYS A 82 -10.84 10.15 -4.44
N ARG A 83 -10.54 9.94 -5.72
CA ARG A 83 -11.09 8.81 -6.50
C ARG A 83 -10.48 7.48 -6.07
N ALA A 84 -9.18 7.44 -5.80
CA ALA A 84 -8.51 6.23 -5.32
C ALA A 84 -9.04 5.79 -3.94
N GLY A 85 -9.27 6.73 -3.01
CA GLY A 85 -9.83 6.43 -1.69
C GLY A 85 -11.24 5.83 -1.71
N ILE A 86 -12.06 6.19 -2.71
CA ILE A 86 -13.41 5.62 -2.91
C ILE A 86 -13.33 4.13 -3.35
N ALA A 87 -12.28 3.73 -4.07
CA ALA A 87 -12.13 2.34 -4.50
C ALA A 87 -11.75 1.39 -3.33
N ALA A 88 -10.91 1.85 -2.41
CA ALA A 88 -10.48 1.05 -1.25
C ALA A 88 -11.64 0.74 -0.28
N SER A 89 -12.57 1.68 -0.08
CA SER A 89 -13.73 1.50 0.80
C SER A 89 -14.79 0.56 0.21
N LEU A 90 -14.92 0.49 -1.12
CA LEU A 90 -15.84 -0.44 -1.79
C LEU A 90 -15.31 -1.88 -1.79
N ALA A 91 -14.00 -2.09 -1.81
CA ALA A 91 -13.40 -3.43 -1.74
C ALA A 91 -13.66 -4.11 -0.38
N LEU A 92 -13.69 -3.36 0.73
CA LEU A 92 -13.95 -3.90 2.06
C LEU A 92 -15.41 -4.38 2.24
N ALA A 93 -16.35 -3.83 1.47
CA ALA A 93 -17.77 -4.17 1.56
C ALA A 93 -18.11 -5.54 0.92
N VAL A 94 -17.23 -6.12 0.11
CA VAL A 94 -17.47 -7.41 -0.58
C VAL A 94 -17.02 -8.63 0.26
N VAL A 95 -16.21 -8.44 1.31
CA VAL A 95 -15.64 -9.57 2.08
C VAL A 95 -16.64 -10.19 3.08
N MET A 96 -17.74 -9.51 3.43
CA MET A 96 -18.63 -9.97 4.51
C MET A 96 -19.73 -10.96 4.10
N THR A 97 -19.83 -11.38 2.83
CA THR A 97 -20.94 -12.24 2.37
C THR A 97 -20.57 -13.61 1.81
N SER A 98 -19.31 -14.06 1.89
CA SER A 98 -18.99 -15.45 1.50
C SER A 98 -18.22 -16.18 2.60
N GLY A 99 -18.98 -17.02 3.32
CA GLY A 99 -18.43 -18.03 4.21
C GLY A 99 -17.38 -18.87 3.47
N PHE A 100 -16.14 -18.71 3.90
CA PHE A 100 -15.03 -19.57 3.50
C PHE A 100 -15.08 -20.80 4.41
N SER A 101 -15.72 -21.88 3.95
CA SER A 101 -15.66 -23.19 4.62
C SER A 101 -14.53 -23.99 3.98
N THR A 102 -13.44 -24.15 4.74
CA THR A 102 -12.32 -25.05 4.42
C THR A 102 -12.71 -26.47 4.79
N GLY A 103 -12.59 -27.40 3.84
CA GLY A 103 -12.75 -28.82 4.07
C GLY A 103 -12.18 -29.61 2.91
N ASN A 104 -10.89 -29.95 3.00
CA ASN A 104 -10.17 -30.77 2.03
C ASN A 104 -10.23 -32.24 2.49
N THR A 105 -10.04 -33.16 1.54
CA THR A 105 -9.76 -34.62 1.73
C THR A 105 -11.04 -35.43 2.04
N GLU A 106 -11.37 -36.55 1.37
CA GLU A 106 -10.53 -37.69 0.99
C GLU A 106 -11.04 -38.43 -0.25
N ALA A 107 -10.14 -39.28 -0.76
CA ALA A 107 -10.18 -40.02 -2.00
C ALA A 107 -11.15 -41.23 -1.99
N SER A 108 -11.36 -41.74 -3.20
CA SER A 108 -11.62 -43.14 -3.54
C SER A 108 -13.02 -43.69 -3.28
N THR A 109 -13.74 -44.03 -4.35
CA THR A 109 -13.97 -45.44 -4.68
C THR A 109 -14.51 -45.61 -6.10
N VAL A 110 -14.00 -46.65 -6.73
CA VAL A 110 -14.26 -47.16 -8.08
C VAL A 110 -15.60 -47.93 -8.11
N ASN A 111 -16.14 -48.20 -9.32
CA ASN A 111 -17.20 -49.18 -9.66
C ASN A 111 -18.65 -48.76 -9.39
N ASN A 112 -19.69 -49.07 -10.18
CA ASN A 112 -19.87 -49.94 -11.35
C ASN A 112 -21.18 -49.53 -12.08
N ILE A 113 -21.13 -49.53 -13.41
CA ILE A 113 -22.10 -50.11 -14.38
C ILE A 113 -23.56 -50.30 -13.91
N HIS A 114 -24.53 -49.76 -14.66
CA HIS A 114 -25.62 -50.50 -15.35
C HIS A 114 -26.75 -49.55 -15.79
N TYR A 115 -26.78 -49.17 -17.07
CA TYR A 115 -28.05 -48.80 -17.72
C TYR A 115 -28.75 -50.10 -18.13
N ALA A 116 -29.80 -50.46 -17.40
CA ALA A 116 -30.78 -51.44 -17.83
C ALA A 116 -32.13 -50.74 -18.01
N LYS A 117 -32.39 -50.37 -19.27
CA LYS A 117 -33.62 -50.64 -20.03
C LYS A 117 -34.86 -51.04 -19.21
N LEU A 118 -35.91 -50.22 -19.28
CA LEU A 118 -37.26 -50.57 -19.75
C LEU A 118 -37.99 -49.30 -20.18
#